data_AF-A9B1F2-F1
#
_entry.id   AF-A9B1F2-F1
#
_cell.length_a   1.000
_cell.length_b   1.000
_cell.length_c   1.000
_cell.angle_alpha   90.00
_cell.angle_beta   90.00
_cell.angle_gamma   90.00
#
_symmetry.space_group_name_H-M   'P 1'
#
loop_
_entity.id
_entity.type
_entity.pdbx_description
1 polymer ?
#
loop_
_entity_poly.entity_id
_entity_poly.type
_entity_poly.pdbx_seq_one_letter_code
_entity_poly.pdbx_strand_id
1 'polypeptide(L)'
;MFTCRHISKQFGTLPVIDEVSFDLAPGEVVGLTGQSGAGKSVLVRLLAGLEKPDTGVISTRGQLINSTQSAFRAGLAVIHQQPVLVEHLDVASAIFLGHEVGRGWLGWLSLPNQRHHDTMARQILAQLGLELPSLRTLVRNLSSEQRQMLAIAQVLIRKPQVVIIDEPTPLLRYEYQQTLLELIREWQAQGVAVLFSSQNLDHLFAVSNRILVLRRGRFVFEAATEKTSREEVVRAQIGARDQQHLTPIIWALENYHRASQQAEALRQSQSSLEHDLASQNQLNRQLIGQLDQQVSNLDRANAALQEAQRRLLSEREGERKVLARELHDQVIQDLVSLNYDIDNLRSQIDDPEQASLGLDDLRDNIRQLVSTVRAICGNLRPPTIDSLGVNAAIQSFVRDWSSRSGIEVQLDLDDDLERLPEMLEISAFRMIQEGLSNVRKHAQATKVGISLRTTARRTLLLTIADNGRGLQAEINLAALANAGHYGLLGMSERVALVGGRFRVHNRAGGGLILEIEIPYQPL
;
A
#
# COMPACT_ATOMS: atom_id res chain seq x y z
N MET A 1 -22.04 43.28 10.90
CA MET A 1 -22.62 43.35 9.55
C MET A 1 -21.50 43.25 8.54
N PHE A 2 -21.66 42.36 7.57
CA PHE A 2 -20.81 42.25 6.38
C PHE A 2 -21.47 43.06 5.26
N THR A 3 -20.70 43.81 4.49
CA THR A 3 -21.22 44.75 3.49
C THR A 3 -20.39 44.72 2.21
N CYS A 4 -21.10 44.79 1.10
CA CYS A 4 -20.58 44.85 -0.25
C CYS A 4 -21.22 46.06 -0.94
N ARG A 5 -20.41 47.02 -1.40
CA ARG A 5 -20.90 48.27 -1.99
C ARG A 5 -20.28 48.48 -3.36
N HIS A 6 -21.14 48.55 -4.39
CA HIS A 6 -20.81 48.87 -5.79
C HIS A 6 -19.63 48.05 -6.36
N ILE A 7 -19.61 46.75 -6.07
CA ILE A 7 -18.54 45.87 -6.52
C ILE A 7 -18.67 45.61 -8.01
N SER A 8 -17.59 45.85 -8.74
CA SER A 8 -17.46 45.46 -10.14
C SER A 8 -16.15 44.72 -10.39
N LYS A 9 -16.18 43.78 -11.34
CA LYS A 9 -15.00 43.03 -11.78
C LYS A 9 -15.09 42.69 -13.27
N GLN A 10 -14.03 43.02 -14.00
CA GLN A 10 -13.82 42.65 -15.39
C GLN A 10 -12.54 41.81 -15.55
N PHE A 11 -12.55 40.92 -16.54
CA PHE A 11 -11.36 40.18 -16.97
C PHE A 11 -11.09 40.50 -18.44
N GLY A 12 -10.04 41.29 -18.69
CA GLY A 12 -9.81 41.89 -20.00
C GLY A 12 -10.98 42.81 -20.38
N THR A 13 -11.66 42.52 -21.49
CA THR A 13 -12.83 43.26 -21.97
C THR A 13 -14.16 42.68 -21.51
N LEU A 14 -14.15 41.57 -20.76
CA LEU A 14 -15.37 40.88 -20.33
C LEU A 14 -15.80 41.34 -18.92
N PRO A 15 -16.90 42.12 -18.78
CA PRO A 15 -17.46 42.42 -17.47
C PRO A 15 -18.14 41.17 -16.89
N VAL A 16 -17.73 40.76 -15.69
CA VAL A 16 -18.26 39.54 -15.02
C VAL A 16 -19.12 39.88 -13.81
N ILE A 17 -18.75 40.90 -13.06
CA ILE A 17 -19.54 41.46 -11.96
C ILE A 17 -19.67 42.96 -12.20
N ASP A 18 -20.86 43.51 -11.98
CA ASP A 18 -21.18 44.88 -12.35
C ASP A 18 -22.09 45.54 -11.31
N GLU A 19 -21.53 46.49 -10.56
CA GLU A 19 -22.16 47.33 -9.54
C GLU A 19 -23.02 46.58 -8.50
N VAL A 20 -22.58 45.38 -8.10
CA VAL A 20 -23.33 44.59 -7.11
C VAL A 20 -23.17 45.17 -5.71
N SER A 21 -24.29 45.30 -5.01
CA SER A 21 -24.33 45.75 -3.62
C SER A 21 -25.29 44.87 -2.82
N PHE A 22 -24.84 44.44 -1.64
CA PHE A 22 -25.69 43.74 -0.68
C PHE A 22 -25.03 43.78 0.70
N ASP A 23 -25.82 43.50 1.72
CA ASP A 23 -25.35 43.41 3.10
C ASP A 23 -25.82 42.12 3.75
N LEU A 24 -25.10 41.68 4.78
CA LEU A 24 -25.38 40.43 5.46
C LEU A 24 -25.30 40.68 6.96
N ALA A 25 -26.46 40.58 7.62
CA ALA A 25 -26.62 40.80 9.04
C ALA A 25 -26.15 39.59 9.85
N PRO A 26 -25.70 39.77 11.11
CA PRO A 26 -25.42 38.65 12.01
C PRO A 26 -26.67 37.78 12.18
N GLY A 27 -26.53 36.46 12.05
CA GLY A 27 -27.64 35.51 12.15
C GLY A 27 -28.57 35.49 10.93
N GLU A 28 -28.18 36.15 9.83
CA GLU A 28 -28.91 36.11 8.57
C GLU A 28 -28.27 35.10 7.61
N VAL A 29 -29.10 34.32 6.93
CA VAL A 29 -28.73 33.44 5.83
C VAL A 29 -29.26 34.04 4.53
N VAL A 30 -28.37 34.43 3.63
CA VAL A 30 -28.72 34.92 2.29
C VAL A 30 -28.46 33.81 1.29
N GLY A 31 -29.51 33.41 0.57
CA GLY A 31 -29.39 32.50 -0.56
C GLY A 31 -28.90 33.25 -1.80
N LEU A 32 -27.89 32.73 -2.49
CA LEU A 32 -27.43 33.24 -3.77
C LEU A 32 -27.71 32.22 -4.87
N THR A 33 -28.40 32.64 -5.92
CA THR A 33 -28.66 31.78 -7.07
C THR A 33 -28.53 32.53 -8.38
N GLY A 34 -28.56 31.80 -9.50
CA GLY A 34 -28.34 32.38 -10.82
C GLY A 34 -28.01 31.30 -11.84
N GLN A 35 -28.15 31.62 -13.12
CA GLN A 35 -27.76 30.71 -14.20
C GLN A 35 -26.25 30.36 -14.15
N SER A 36 -25.87 29.24 -14.76
CA SER A 36 -24.47 28.92 -15.03
C SER A 36 -23.82 30.07 -15.80
N GLY A 37 -22.65 30.51 -15.36
CA GLY A 37 -21.97 31.68 -15.94
C GLY A 37 -22.48 33.05 -15.47
N ALA A 38 -23.41 33.13 -14.51
CA ALA A 38 -23.91 34.41 -14.01
C ALA A 38 -22.89 35.25 -13.21
N GLY A 39 -21.76 34.66 -12.81
CA GLY A 39 -20.71 35.33 -12.02
C GLY A 39 -20.62 34.89 -10.55
N LYS A 40 -21.42 33.92 -10.08
CA LYS A 40 -21.50 33.52 -8.65
C LYS A 40 -20.13 33.19 -8.04
N SER A 41 -19.36 32.30 -8.66
CA SER A 41 -18.03 31.92 -8.14
C SER A 41 -17.02 33.07 -8.20
N VAL A 42 -17.15 34.00 -9.16
CA VAL A 42 -16.32 35.21 -9.20
C VAL A 42 -16.69 36.14 -8.04
N LEU A 43 -17.99 36.33 -7.78
CA LEU A 43 -18.45 37.07 -6.61
C LEU A 43 -17.90 36.45 -5.32
N VAL A 44 -17.99 35.13 -5.14
CA VAL A 44 -17.43 34.44 -3.97
C VAL A 44 -15.92 34.69 -3.82
N ARG A 45 -15.14 34.62 -4.91
CA ARG A 45 -13.69 34.91 -4.87
C ARG A 45 -13.39 36.36 -4.45
N LEU A 46 -14.19 37.32 -4.90
CA LEU A 46 -14.08 38.72 -4.48
C LEU A 46 -14.37 38.86 -2.97
N LEU A 47 -15.48 38.27 -2.51
CA LEU A 47 -15.88 38.31 -1.09
C LEU A 47 -14.87 37.60 -0.17
N ALA A 48 -14.20 36.56 -0.66
CA ALA A 48 -13.13 35.84 0.02
C ALA A 48 -11.80 36.60 0.09
N GLY A 49 -11.67 37.71 -0.67
CA GLY A 49 -10.40 38.41 -0.85
C GLY A 49 -9.35 37.62 -1.65
N LEU A 50 -9.79 36.61 -2.42
CA LEU A 50 -8.93 35.90 -3.39
C LEU A 50 -8.69 36.77 -4.63
N GLU A 51 -9.67 37.58 -5.00
CA GLU A 51 -9.61 38.54 -6.09
C GLU A 51 -9.91 39.93 -5.56
N LYS A 52 -9.27 40.95 -6.13
CA LYS A 52 -9.59 42.36 -5.82
C LYS A 52 -10.67 42.86 -6.76
N PRO A 53 -11.71 43.54 -6.25
CA PRO A 53 -12.66 44.23 -7.11
C PRO A 53 -11.97 45.38 -7.85
N ASP A 54 -12.43 45.71 -9.04
CA ASP A 54 -11.87 46.85 -9.80
C ASP A 54 -12.47 48.17 -9.29
N THR A 55 -13.72 48.13 -8.84
CA THR A 55 -14.41 49.23 -8.14
C THR A 55 -15.24 48.70 -6.98
N GLY A 56 -15.55 49.57 -6.02
CA GLY A 56 -16.37 49.23 -4.86
C GLY A 56 -15.55 48.73 -3.66
N VAL A 57 -16.26 48.43 -2.57
CA VAL A 57 -15.64 48.08 -1.29
C VAL A 57 -16.38 46.92 -0.61
N ILE A 58 -15.59 45.99 -0.08
CA ILE A 58 -16.06 44.87 0.75
C ILE A 58 -15.55 45.12 2.17
N SER A 59 -16.44 45.09 3.16
CA SER A 59 -16.04 45.28 4.55
C SER A 59 -16.90 44.49 5.51
N THR A 60 -16.32 44.11 6.66
CA THR A 60 -17.06 43.50 7.77
C THR A 60 -16.59 44.10 9.08
N ARG A 61 -17.55 44.53 9.91
CA ARG A 61 -17.28 45.17 11.22
C ARG A 61 -16.24 46.31 11.13
N GLY A 62 -16.30 47.10 10.05
CA GLY A 62 -15.38 48.22 9.81
C GLY A 62 -14.00 47.84 9.26
N GLN A 63 -13.70 46.55 9.07
CA GLN A 63 -12.46 46.08 8.44
C GLN A 63 -12.67 45.85 6.94
N LEU A 64 -11.77 46.40 6.12
CA LEU A 64 -11.76 46.20 4.67
C LEU A 64 -11.27 44.79 4.33
N ILE A 65 -11.97 44.13 3.41
CA ILE A 65 -11.56 42.83 2.86
C ILE A 65 -10.89 43.09 1.50
N ASN A 66 -9.56 42.97 1.47
CA ASN A 66 -8.73 43.22 0.29
C ASN A 66 -7.76 42.08 -0.03
N SER A 67 -7.76 41.04 0.80
CA SER A 67 -6.89 39.88 0.76
C SER A 67 -7.48 38.74 1.58
N THR A 68 -7.08 37.50 1.30
CA THR A 68 -7.46 36.32 2.09
C THR A 68 -7.07 36.47 3.57
N GLN A 69 -5.93 37.10 3.87
CA GLN A 69 -5.50 37.35 5.24
C GLN A 69 -6.40 38.35 5.97
N SER A 70 -6.84 39.42 5.29
CA SER A 70 -7.81 40.36 5.86
C SER A 70 -9.18 39.70 6.10
N ALA A 71 -9.66 38.88 5.16
CA ALA A 71 -10.89 38.10 5.29
C ALA A 71 -10.83 37.17 6.51
N PHE A 72 -9.72 36.42 6.61
CA PHE A 72 -9.46 35.51 7.71
C PHE A 72 -9.45 36.24 9.08
N ARG A 73 -8.72 37.35 9.20
CA ARG A 73 -8.65 38.14 10.45
C ARG A 73 -10.01 38.72 10.84
N ALA A 74 -10.84 39.01 9.85
CA ALA A 74 -12.18 39.53 10.06
C ALA A 74 -13.22 38.43 10.37
N GLY A 75 -12.78 37.18 10.56
CA GLY A 75 -13.63 36.04 10.94
C GLY A 75 -14.45 35.45 9.79
N LEU A 76 -14.02 35.65 8.54
CA LEU A 76 -14.64 35.09 7.35
C LEU A 76 -14.08 33.70 7.04
N ALA A 77 -14.97 32.73 6.83
CA ALA A 77 -14.65 31.39 6.35
C ALA A 77 -15.36 31.12 5.03
N VAL A 78 -14.72 30.33 4.15
CA VAL A 78 -15.26 30.00 2.83
C VAL A 78 -15.20 28.50 2.61
N ILE A 79 -16.31 27.94 2.15
CA ILE A 79 -16.41 26.56 1.64
C ILE A 79 -16.56 26.68 0.13
N HIS A 80 -15.51 26.30 -0.60
CA HIS A 80 -15.50 26.36 -2.06
C HIS A 80 -16.18 25.14 -2.69
N GLN A 81 -16.67 25.32 -3.93
CA GLN A 81 -17.24 24.24 -4.74
C GLN A 81 -16.24 23.09 -4.96
N GLN A 82 -14.96 23.45 -5.13
CA GLN A 82 -13.85 22.51 -5.17
C GLN A 82 -12.91 22.84 -4.00
N PRO A 83 -12.82 21.97 -2.99
CA PRO A 83 -12.05 22.25 -1.80
C PRO A 83 -10.55 22.10 -2.12
N VAL A 84 -9.79 23.18 -1.89
CA VAL A 84 -8.33 23.16 -2.04
C VAL A 84 -7.73 22.70 -0.73
N LEU A 85 -7.35 21.42 -0.67
CA LEU A 85 -6.79 20.77 0.52
C LEU A 85 -5.34 20.34 0.25
N VAL A 86 -4.52 20.26 1.30
CA VAL A 86 -3.13 19.82 1.16
C VAL A 86 -3.08 18.30 1.12
N GLU A 87 -2.80 17.76 -0.06
CA GLU A 87 -2.82 16.33 -0.40
C GLU A 87 -2.02 15.40 0.55
N HIS A 88 -0.91 15.92 1.08
CA HIS A 88 0.04 15.16 1.91
C HIS A 88 -0.19 15.29 3.40
N LEU A 89 -1.17 16.09 3.84
CA LEU A 89 -1.56 16.13 5.24
C LEU A 89 -2.47 14.95 5.57
N ASP A 90 -2.38 14.50 6.83
CA ASP A 90 -3.40 13.64 7.37
C ASP A 90 -4.68 14.42 7.71
N VAL A 91 -5.80 13.71 7.88
CA VAL A 91 -7.12 14.31 8.17
C VAL A 91 -7.07 15.25 9.37
N ALA A 92 -6.45 14.83 10.48
CA ALA A 92 -6.34 15.68 11.67
C ALA A 92 -5.57 16.98 11.38
N SER A 93 -4.39 16.88 10.77
CA SER A 93 -3.56 18.05 10.45
C SER A 93 -4.23 18.95 9.42
N ALA A 94 -4.94 18.37 8.45
CA ALA A 94 -5.69 19.13 7.45
C ALA A 94 -6.83 19.93 8.08
N ILE A 95 -7.56 19.35 9.04
CA ILE A 95 -8.64 20.03 9.79
C ILE A 95 -8.09 21.24 10.56
N PHE A 96 -6.92 21.10 11.19
CA PHE A 96 -6.30 22.14 12.02
C PHE A 96 -5.41 23.13 11.27
N LEU A 97 -5.25 22.98 9.95
CA LEU A 97 -4.30 23.77 9.17
C LEU A 97 -4.57 25.28 9.28
N GLY A 98 -3.55 26.01 9.74
CA GLY A 98 -3.60 27.45 9.99
C GLY A 98 -4.32 27.86 11.29
N HIS A 99 -4.68 26.89 12.13
CA HIS A 99 -5.31 27.02 13.46
C HIS A 99 -4.73 26.01 14.44
N GLU A 100 -3.43 25.77 14.38
CA GLU A 100 -2.77 24.78 15.23
C GLU A 100 -2.86 25.20 16.70
N VAL A 101 -3.70 24.53 17.49
CA VAL A 101 -3.77 24.73 18.94
C VAL A 101 -2.53 24.11 19.57
N GLY A 102 -1.60 24.94 20.05
CA GLY A 102 -0.42 24.48 20.78
C GLY A 102 -0.23 25.20 22.11
N ARG A 103 0.64 24.66 22.95
CA ARG A 103 1.19 25.34 24.13
C ARG A 103 2.63 25.76 23.81
N GLY A 104 2.91 27.06 23.85
CA GLY A 104 4.25 27.61 23.72
C GLY A 104 4.65 28.41 24.96
N TRP A 105 5.83 28.11 25.51
CA TRP A 105 6.54 28.90 26.53
C TRP A 105 7.23 30.16 25.95
N LEU A 106 7.31 30.26 24.62
CA LEU A 106 7.64 31.45 23.85
C LEU A 106 6.72 31.49 22.62
N GLY A 107 6.05 32.61 22.38
CA GLY A 107 4.90 32.76 21.47
C GLY A 107 5.10 32.47 19.97
N TRP A 108 6.22 31.88 19.55
CA TRP A 108 6.53 31.49 18.17
C TRP A 108 6.80 29.98 17.98
N LEU A 109 6.95 29.21 19.07
CA LEU A 109 7.11 27.75 19.06
C LEU A 109 5.98 27.12 19.87
N SER A 110 4.82 27.02 19.24
CA SER A 110 3.68 26.29 19.80
C SER A 110 3.73 24.87 19.25
N LEU A 111 4.13 23.89 20.07
CA LEU A 111 4.03 22.49 19.66
C LEU A 111 2.55 22.10 19.61
N PRO A 112 2.05 21.59 18.47
CA PRO A 112 0.69 21.10 18.35
C PRO A 112 0.40 20.05 19.43
N ASN A 113 -0.66 20.24 20.20
CA ASN A 113 -1.10 19.20 21.13
C ASN A 113 -1.88 18.13 20.35
N GLN A 114 -1.14 17.18 19.77
CA GLN A 114 -1.69 16.15 18.88
C GLN A 114 -2.87 15.40 19.49
N ARG A 115 -2.85 15.11 20.79
CA ARG A 115 -3.95 14.43 21.48
C ARG A 115 -5.21 15.28 21.53
N HIS A 116 -5.06 16.58 21.73
CA HIS A 116 -6.18 17.52 21.74
C HIS A 116 -6.76 17.68 20.33
N HIS A 117 -5.90 17.83 19.31
CA HIS A 117 -6.32 17.89 17.91
C HIS A 117 -7.07 16.64 17.50
N ASP A 118 -6.55 15.46 17.83
CA ASP A 118 -7.21 14.19 17.53
C ASP A 118 -8.58 14.08 18.21
N THR A 119 -8.71 14.56 19.45
CA THR A 119 -9.98 14.50 20.20
C THR A 119 -11.03 15.40 19.55
N MET A 120 -10.66 16.65 19.27
CA MET A 120 -11.54 17.61 18.61
C MET A 120 -11.88 17.20 17.18
N ALA A 121 -10.91 16.69 16.41
CA ALA A 121 -11.14 16.19 15.07
C ALA A 121 -12.18 15.06 15.08
N ARG A 122 -12.08 14.10 16.02
CA ARG A 122 -13.10 13.04 16.15
C ARG A 122 -14.48 13.61 16.47
N GLN A 123 -14.57 14.60 17.35
CA GLN A 123 -15.85 15.22 17.71
C GLN A 123 -16.49 15.92 16.51
N ILE A 124 -15.71 16.70 15.75
CA ILE A 124 -16.20 17.41 14.56
C ILE A 124 -16.61 16.43 13.46
N LEU A 125 -15.79 15.41 13.19
CA LEU A 125 -16.11 14.38 12.20
C LEU A 125 -17.37 13.60 12.60
N ALA A 126 -17.55 13.29 13.89
CA ALA A 126 -18.76 12.65 14.40
C ALA A 126 -19.99 13.57 14.28
N GLN A 127 -19.87 14.87 14.57
CA GLN A 127 -20.95 15.84 14.36
C GLN A 127 -21.38 15.90 12.90
N LEU A 128 -20.42 15.75 11.97
CA LEU A 128 -20.66 15.73 10.54
C LEU A 128 -21.12 14.36 9.99
N GLY A 129 -21.18 13.33 10.84
CA GLY A 129 -21.46 11.95 10.41
C GLY A 129 -20.39 11.36 9.48
N LEU A 130 -19.19 11.95 9.43
CA LEU A 130 -18.13 11.54 8.51
C LEU A 130 -17.27 10.43 9.14
N GLU A 131 -17.47 9.20 8.67
CA GLU A 131 -16.67 8.05 9.09
C GLU A 131 -15.41 7.90 8.23
N LEU A 132 -14.26 7.80 8.89
CA LEU A 132 -12.96 7.59 8.24
C LEU A 132 -12.20 6.47 8.96
N PRO A 133 -11.41 5.64 8.24
CA PRO A 133 -10.66 4.53 8.85
C PRO A 133 -9.68 4.98 9.93
N SER A 134 -9.11 6.18 9.78
CA SER A 134 -8.15 6.76 10.70
C SER A 134 -8.03 8.27 10.47
N LEU A 135 -7.72 9.01 11.54
CA LEU A 135 -7.30 10.42 11.45
C LEU A 135 -5.94 10.58 10.75
N ARG A 136 -5.18 9.50 10.60
CA ARG A 136 -3.88 9.44 9.90
C ARG A 136 -4.02 9.17 8.41
N THR A 137 -5.24 8.95 7.92
CA THR A 137 -5.49 8.85 6.47
C THR A 137 -5.07 10.15 5.79
N LEU A 138 -4.33 10.05 4.70
CA LEU A 138 -3.90 11.20 3.92
C LEU A 138 -5.07 11.77 3.11
N VAL A 139 -5.12 13.10 2.99
CA VAL A 139 -6.15 13.82 2.21
C VAL A 139 -6.25 13.29 0.78
N ARG A 140 -5.13 12.97 0.14
CA ARG A 140 -5.11 12.41 -1.22
C ARG A 140 -5.92 11.13 -1.40
N ASN A 141 -6.08 10.34 -0.32
CA ASN A 141 -6.80 9.07 -0.33
C ASN A 141 -8.31 9.25 -0.07
N LEU A 142 -8.78 10.46 0.17
CA LEU A 142 -10.19 10.75 0.43
C LEU A 142 -10.98 10.89 -0.88
N SER A 143 -12.22 10.39 -0.87
CA SER A 143 -13.16 10.63 -1.98
C SER A 143 -13.49 12.13 -2.10
N SER A 144 -14.00 12.56 -3.25
CA SER A 144 -14.41 13.96 -3.44
C SER A 144 -15.46 14.42 -2.43
N GLU A 145 -16.37 13.53 -2.04
CA GLU A 145 -17.37 13.78 -1.00
C GLU A 145 -16.72 13.94 0.39
N GLN A 146 -15.82 13.04 0.77
CA GLN A 146 -15.08 13.11 2.03
C GLN A 146 -14.23 14.38 2.10
N ARG A 147 -13.64 14.81 0.98
CA ARG A 147 -12.92 16.09 0.87
C ARG A 147 -13.82 17.29 1.11
N GLN A 148 -15.04 17.26 0.57
CA GLN A 148 -16.02 18.34 0.78
C GLN A 148 -16.41 18.44 2.26
N MET A 149 -16.71 17.30 2.89
CA MET A 149 -17.02 17.23 4.32
C MET A 149 -15.83 17.63 5.19
N LEU A 150 -14.60 17.32 4.78
CA LEU A 150 -13.38 17.78 5.45
C LEU A 150 -13.22 19.31 5.37
N ALA A 151 -13.56 19.94 4.25
CA ALA A 151 -13.56 21.39 4.13
C ALA A 151 -14.62 22.06 5.03
N ILE A 152 -15.78 21.42 5.20
CA ILE A 152 -16.79 21.86 6.18
C ILE A 152 -16.23 21.74 7.61
N ALA A 153 -15.53 20.65 7.93
CA ALA A 153 -14.90 20.43 9.23
C ALA A 153 -13.88 21.52 9.59
N GLN A 154 -13.08 21.99 8.62
CA GLN A 154 -12.13 23.10 8.83
C GLN A 154 -12.81 24.40 9.29
N VAL A 155 -14.03 24.66 8.81
CA VAL A 155 -14.79 25.85 9.20
C VAL A 155 -15.28 25.75 10.64
N LEU A 156 -15.64 24.54 11.11
CA LEU A 156 -16.18 24.33 12.45
C LEU A 156 -15.18 24.61 13.57
N ILE A 157 -13.89 24.45 13.32
CA ILE A 157 -12.84 24.81 14.29
C ILE A 157 -12.79 26.31 14.58
N ARG A 158 -13.10 27.14 13.59
CA ARG A 158 -12.74 28.57 13.60
C ARG A 158 -13.76 29.46 14.30
N LYS A 159 -14.94 28.94 14.66
CA LYS A 159 -16.08 29.73 15.16
C LYS A 159 -16.28 31.01 14.31
N PRO A 160 -16.53 30.87 13.00
CA PRO A 160 -16.57 31.99 12.07
C PRO A 160 -17.68 32.98 12.41
N GLN A 161 -17.49 34.23 12.01
CA GLN A 161 -18.51 35.28 12.12
C GLN A 161 -19.29 35.45 10.81
N VAL A 162 -18.64 35.13 9.69
CA VAL A 162 -19.23 35.11 8.36
C VAL A 162 -18.80 33.81 7.68
N VAL A 163 -19.75 33.08 7.10
CA VAL A 163 -19.48 31.88 6.30
C VAL A 163 -20.02 32.08 4.89
N ILE A 164 -19.17 31.86 3.89
CA ILE A 164 -19.57 31.86 2.48
C ILE A 164 -19.47 30.43 1.97
N ILE A 165 -20.55 29.93 1.38
CA ILE A 165 -20.67 28.55 0.96
C ILE A 165 -20.99 28.56 -0.54
N ASP A 166 -20.07 28.08 -1.38
CA ASP A 166 -20.22 28.08 -2.84
C ASP A 166 -20.49 26.68 -3.39
N GLU A 167 -21.75 26.41 -3.73
CA GLU A 167 -22.21 25.19 -4.39
C GLU A 167 -21.58 23.88 -3.83
N PRO A 168 -21.67 23.60 -2.52
CA PRO A 168 -21.00 22.45 -1.92
C PRO A 168 -21.78 21.15 -2.12
N THR A 169 -23.06 21.23 -2.50
CA THR A 169 -24.02 20.12 -2.46
C THR A 169 -23.95 19.11 -3.60
N PRO A 170 -23.53 19.44 -4.85
CA PRO A 170 -23.55 18.47 -5.95
C PRO A 170 -22.68 17.22 -5.73
N LEU A 171 -21.66 17.32 -4.87
CA LEU A 171 -20.74 16.23 -4.56
C LEU A 171 -21.16 15.40 -3.33
N LEU A 172 -22.20 15.84 -2.61
CA LEU A 172 -22.65 15.25 -1.36
C LEU A 172 -23.89 14.38 -1.58
N ARG A 173 -23.92 13.20 -0.96
CA ARG A 173 -25.15 12.41 -0.81
C ARG A 173 -26.19 13.14 0.03
N TYR A 174 -27.44 12.69 -0.07
CA TYR A 174 -28.59 13.33 0.57
C TYR A 174 -28.38 13.52 2.08
N GLU A 175 -27.82 12.53 2.77
CA GLU A 175 -27.57 12.57 4.22
C GLU A 175 -26.65 13.74 4.58
N TYR A 176 -25.51 13.89 3.88
CA TYR A 176 -24.58 14.99 4.12
C TYR A 176 -25.10 16.35 3.66
N GLN A 177 -25.99 16.39 2.66
CA GLN A 177 -26.70 17.61 2.30
C GLN A 177 -27.58 18.07 3.48
N GLN A 178 -28.33 17.15 4.11
CA GLN A 178 -29.13 17.48 5.30
C GLN A 178 -28.24 17.96 6.46
N THR A 179 -27.13 17.26 6.74
CA THR A 179 -26.16 17.69 7.77
C THR A 179 -25.65 19.11 7.52
N LEU A 180 -25.35 19.47 6.26
CA LEU A 180 -24.93 20.84 5.93
C LEU A 180 -26.05 21.86 6.15
N LEU A 181 -27.29 21.55 5.77
CA LEU A 181 -28.43 22.46 5.96
C LEU A 181 -28.74 22.67 7.45
N GLU A 182 -28.63 21.62 8.26
CA GLU A 182 -28.72 21.69 9.72
C GLU A 182 -27.61 22.57 10.30
N LEU A 183 -26.37 22.38 9.84
CA LEU A 183 -25.23 23.21 10.25
C LEU A 183 -25.42 24.70 9.92
N ILE A 184 -26.00 25.00 8.76
CA ILE A 184 -26.33 26.39 8.37
C ILE A 184 -27.36 26.97 9.35
N ARG A 185 -28.38 26.20 9.74
CA ARG A 185 -29.38 26.64 10.73
C ARG A 185 -28.76 26.83 12.11
N GLU A 186 -27.83 25.96 12.51
CA GLU A 186 -27.08 26.12 13.77
C GLU A 186 -26.25 27.41 13.76
N TRP A 187 -25.52 27.67 12.67
CA TRP A 187 -24.77 28.92 12.49
C TRP A 187 -25.68 30.15 12.54
N GLN A 188 -26.82 30.09 11.86
CA GLN A 188 -27.83 31.14 11.92
C GLN A 188 -28.28 31.42 13.37
N ALA A 189 -28.64 30.37 14.12
CA ALA A 189 -29.06 30.47 15.52
C ALA A 189 -27.95 31.00 16.44
N GLN A 190 -26.69 30.74 16.12
CA GLN A 190 -25.51 31.26 16.81
C GLN A 190 -25.15 32.71 16.43
N GLY A 191 -25.94 33.35 15.54
CA GLY A 191 -25.69 34.72 15.10
C GLY A 191 -24.58 34.85 14.04
N VAL A 192 -24.19 33.74 13.40
CA VAL A 192 -23.24 33.74 12.28
C VAL A 192 -23.96 34.18 11.01
N ALA A 193 -23.33 35.08 10.26
CA ALA A 193 -23.81 35.54 8.97
C ALA A 193 -23.44 34.52 7.88
N VAL A 194 -24.41 34.04 7.07
CA VAL A 194 -24.15 33.02 6.05
C VAL A 194 -24.59 33.48 4.66
N LEU A 195 -23.70 33.38 3.68
CA LEU A 195 -24.04 33.46 2.26
C LEU A 195 -23.99 32.06 1.67
N PHE A 196 -25.13 31.52 1.24
CA PHE A 196 -25.24 30.18 0.69
C PHE A 196 -25.59 30.22 -0.80
N SER A 197 -24.61 29.92 -1.64
CA SER A 197 -24.77 29.80 -3.09
C SER A 197 -25.13 28.35 -3.45
N SER A 198 -26.28 28.17 -4.12
CA SER A 198 -26.70 26.86 -4.62
C SER A 198 -27.57 26.95 -5.88
N GLN A 199 -27.44 25.93 -6.72
CA GLN A 199 -28.32 25.66 -7.86
C GLN A 199 -29.57 24.89 -7.44
N ASN A 200 -29.54 24.20 -6.30
CA ASN A 200 -30.74 23.55 -5.76
C ASN A 200 -31.56 24.59 -4.97
N LEU A 201 -32.67 25.02 -5.57
CA LEU A 201 -33.56 25.98 -4.91
C LEU A 201 -34.18 25.41 -3.63
N ASP A 202 -34.44 24.11 -3.55
CA ASP A 202 -35.02 23.50 -2.35
C ASP A 202 -34.10 23.69 -1.14
N HIS A 203 -32.78 23.62 -1.35
CA HIS A 203 -31.79 23.92 -0.31
C HIS A 203 -31.85 25.39 0.11
N LEU A 204 -31.96 26.32 -0.84
CA LEU A 204 -32.05 27.75 -0.52
C LEU A 204 -33.33 28.08 0.25
N PHE A 205 -34.48 27.61 -0.21
CA PHE A 205 -35.77 27.83 0.47
C PHE A 205 -35.81 27.21 1.87
N ALA A 206 -35.06 26.12 2.11
CA ALA A 206 -35.04 25.46 3.41
C ALA A 206 -34.31 26.22 4.52
N VAL A 207 -33.36 27.11 4.20
CA VAL A 207 -32.48 27.74 5.22
C VAL A 207 -32.31 29.25 5.08
N SER A 208 -32.61 29.86 3.92
CA SER A 208 -32.37 31.29 3.69
C SER A 208 -33.48 32.19 4.26
N ASN A 209 -33.10 33.36 4.77
CA ASN A 209 -34.02 34.45 5.12
C ASN A 209 -34.43 35.27 3.90
N ARG A 210 -33.50 35.45 2.94
CA ARG A 210 -33.75 36.12 1.66
C ARG A 210 -32.91 35.51 0.55
N ILE A 211 -33.38 35.64 -0.69
CA ILE A 211 -32.74 35.10 -1.89
C ILE A 211 -32.35 36.25 -2.83
N LEU A 212 -31.10 36.23 -3.27
CA LEU A 212 -30.53 37.08 -4.31
C LEU A 212 -30.35 36.28 -5.59
N VAL A 213 -30.82 36.83 -6.72
CA VAL A 213 -30.58 36.26 -8.04
C VAL A 213 -29.56 37.09 -8.79
N LEU A 214 -28.41 36.48 -9.06
CA LEU A 214 -27.37 37.03 -9.92
C LEU A 214 -27.60 36.61 -11.36
N ARG A 215 -27.60 37.57 -12.29
CA ARG A 215 -27.71 37.31 -13.73
C ARG A 215 -26.83 38.29 -14.48
N ARG A 216 -25.94 37.77 -15.35
CA ARG A 216 -24.99 38.57 -16.14
C ARG A 216 -24.24 39.60 -15.27
N GLY A 217 -23.75 39.15 -14.12
CA GLY A 217 -22.96 39.98 -13.22
C GLY A 217 -23.71 41.00 -12.35
N ARG A 218 -25.05 41.08 -12.46
CA ARG A 218 -25.88 42.02 -11.69
C ARG A 218 -26.90 41.29 -10.83
N PHE A 219 -27.26 41.86 -9.68
CA PHE A 219 -28.43 41.39 -8.95
C PHE A 219 -29.70 41.88 -9.65
N VAL A 220 -30.53 40.93 -10.09
CA VAL A 220 -31.75 41.21 -10.85
C VAL A 220 -33.03 40.96 -10.06
N PHE A 221 -32.91 40.32 -8.90
CA PHE A 221 -34.00 40.01 -8.00
C PHE A 221 -33.48 39.83 -6.58
N GLU A 222 -34.23 40.37 -5.63
CA GLU A 222 -34.01 40.24 -4.20
C GLU A 222 -35.39 40.14 -3.54
N ALA A 223 -35.59 39.10 -2.74
CA ALA A 223 -36.82 38.96 -1.96
C ALA A 223 -36.57 38.17 -0.68
N ALA A 224 -37.34 38.49 0.36
CA ALA A 224 -37.43 37.64 1.54
C ALA A 224 -37.96 36.26 1.13
N THR A 225 -37.35 35.19 1.64
CA THR A 225 -37.65 33.81 1.23
C THR A 225 -39.11 33.45 1.52
N GLU A 226 -39.68 33.97 2.60
CA GLU A 226 -41.08 33.78 2.97
C GLU A 226 -42.08 34.51 2.05
N LYS A 227 -41.61 35.50 1.27
CA LYS A 227 -42.43 36.36 0.40
C LYS A 227 -42.25 36.08 -1.08
N THR A 228 -41.53 35.02 -1.44
CA THR A 228 -41.29 34.66 -2.83
C THR A 228 -41.57 33.19 -3.08
N SER A 229 -41.85 32.85 -4.34
CA SER A 229 -42.03 31.47 -4.79
C SER A 229 -40.85 30.98 -5.62
N ARG A 230 -40.71 29.65 -5.72
CA ARG A 230 -39.73 29.01 -6.61
C ARG A 230 -39.86 29.51 -8.04
N GLU A 231 -41.08 29.70 -8.52
CA GLU A 231 -41.38 30.16 -9.87
C GLU A 231 -40.87 31.58 -10.15
N GLU A 232 -41.00 32.49 -9.18
CA GLU A 232 -40.48 33.86 -9.29
C GLU A 232 -38.95 33.89 -9.34
N VAL A 233 -38.30 33.10 -8.48
CA VAL A 233 -36.83 32.98 -8.47
C VAL A 233 -36.33 32.41 -9.80
N VAL A 234 -36.95 31.37 -10.33
CA VAL A 234 -36.60 30.80 -11.65
C VAL A 234 -36.86 31.80 -12.77
N ARG A 235 -37.99 32.53 -12.73
CA ARG A 235 -38.29 33.59 -13.71
C ARG A 235 -37.22 34.67 -13.71
N ALA A 236 -36.76 35.09 -12.53
CA ALA A 236 -35.67 36.04 -12.38
C ALA A 236 -34.34 35.50 -12.93
N GLN A 237 -34.03 34.21 -12.73
CA GLN A 237 -32.83 33.58 -13.28
C GLN A 237 -32.83 33.59 -14.82
N ILE A 238 -33.96 33.26 -15.45
CA ILE A 238 -34.10 33.13 -16.91
C ILE A 238 -34.26 34.51 -17.57
N GLY A 239 -34.88 35.47 -16.87
CA GLY A 239 -35.10 36.82 -17.37
C GLY A 239 -36.25 36.97 -18.35
N ALA A 240 -37.27 36.11 -18.22
CA ALA A 240 -38.56 36.34 -18.86
C ALA A 240 -39.22 37.58 -18.22
N ARG A 241 -39.12 38.74 -18.87
CA ARG A 241 -39.97 39.89 -18.57
C ARG A 241 -41.35 39.66 -19.19
N ASP A 242 -42.35 40.05 -18.41
CA ASP A 242 -43.77 40.21 -18.67
C ASP A 242 -44.35 39.81 -20.03
N GLN A 243 -45.40 39.00 -19.94
CA GLN A 243 -46.37 38.74 -20.98
C GLN A 243 -47.00 40.04 -21.48
N GLN A 244 -46.46 40.62 -22.54
CA GLN A 244 -47.25 41.39 -23.51
C GLN A 244 -46.78 41.02 -24.92
N HIS A 245 -47.66 40.30 -25.62
CA HIS A 245 -47.58 39.96 -27.05
C HIS A 245 -46.48 39.00 -27.51
N LEU A 246 -46.55 37.74 -27.08
CA LEU A 246 -46.20 36.63 -27.96
C LEU A 246 -47.38 35.66 -27.98
N THR A 247 -48.11 35.62 -29.09
CA THR A 247 -49.22 34.68 -29.30
C THR A 247 -48.74 33.26 -28.97
N PRO A 248 -49.55 32.38 -28.33
CA PRO A 248 -49.14 31.03 -27.93
C PRO A 248 -48.46 30.21 -29.05
N ILE A 249 -48.76 30.52 -30.30
CA ILE A 249 -48.18 29.92 -31.51
C ILE A 249 -46.71 30.31 -31.72
N ILE A 250 -46.31 31.57 -31.47
CA ILE A 250 -44.91 32.00 -31.63
C ILE A 250 -44.04 31.45 -30.50
N TRP A 251 -44.57 31.39 -29.27
CA TRP A 251 -43.89 30.73 -28.14
C TRP A 251 -43.78 29.21 -28.34
N ALA A 252 -44.81 28.56 -28.88
CA ALA A 252 -44.75 27.15 -29.24
C ALA A 252 -43.73 26.87 -30.36
N LEU A 253 -43.64 27.74 -31.38
CA LEU A 253 -42.67 27.62 -32.48
C LEU A 253 -41.22 27.91 -32.04
N GLU A 254 -40.97 28.94 -31.22
CA GLU A 254 -39.63 29.21 -30.69
C GLU A 254 -39.18 28.16 -29.69
N ASN A 255 -40.06 27.67 -28.82
CA ASN A 255 -39.74 26.58 -27.92
C ASN A 255 -39.56 25.26 -28.67
N TYR A 256 -40.34 25.01 -29.72
CA TYR A 256 -40.14 23.86 -30.60
C TYR A 256 -38.80 23.95 -31.33
N HIS A 257 -38.43 25.11 -31.87
CA HIS A 257 -37.14 25.28 -32.51
C HIS A 257 -35.97 25.18 -31.53
N ARG A 258 -36.07 25.76 -30.33
CA ARG A 258 -35.04 25.66 -29.29
C ARG A 258 -34.93 24.25 -28.72
N ALA A 259 -36.06 23.58 -28.47
CA ALA A 259 -36.07 22.19 -28.03
C ALA A 259 -35.55 21.25 -29.13
N SER A 260 -35.86 21.52 -30.40
CA SER A 260 -35.31 20.78 -31.54
C SER A 260 -33.81 20.99 -31.67
N GLN A 261 -33.32 22.23 -31.55
CA GLN A 261 -31.88 22.52 -31.59
C GLN A 261 -31.14 21.91 -30.39
N GLN A 262 -31.73 21.95 -29.19
CA GLN A 262 -31.18 21.26 -28.02
C GLN A 262 -31.20 19.75 -28.19
N ALA A 263 -32.26 19.17 -28.77
CA ALA A 263 -32.34 17.76 -29.07
C ALA A 263 -31.32 17.34 -30.13
N GLU A 264 -31.08 18.18 -31.15
CA GLU A 264 -30.04 17.98 -32.16
C GLU A 264 -28.64 18.01 -31.52
N ALA A 265 -28.37 19.02 -30.69
CA ALA A 265 -27.10 19.15 -29.97
C ALA A 265 -26.87 17.99 -29.00
N LEU A 266 -27.91 17.55 -28.28
CA LEU A 266 -27.86 16.37 -27.42
C LEU A 266 -27.63 15.10 -28.23
N ARG A 267 -28.27 14.93 -29.39
CA ARG A 267 -28.02 13.78 -30.29
C ARG A 267 -26.60 13.77 -30.84
N GLN A 268 -26.06 14.94 -31.22
CA GLN A 268 -24.66 15.06 -31.64
C GLN A 268 -23.71 14.74 -30.50
N SER A 269 -23.97 15.26 -29.30
CA SER A 269 -23.17 14.94 -28.11
C SER A 269 -23.29 13.46 -27.74
N GLN A 270 -24.47 12.85 -27.86
CA GLN A 270 -24.68 11.42 -27.61
C GLN A 270 -23.92 10.58 -28.64
N SER A 271 -23.97 10.94 -29.92
CA SER A 271 -23.22 10.25 -30.98
C SER A 271 -21.70 10.39 -30.78
N SER A 272 -21.22 11.57 -30.35
CA SER A 272 -19.80 11.75 -29.98
C SER A 272 -19.43 10.88 -28.79
N LEU A 273 -20.26 10.86 -27.73
CA LEU A 273 -20.05 10.01 -26.56
C LEU A 273 -20.07 8.53 -26.91
N GLU A 274 -20.97 8.09 -27.79
CA GLU A 274 -21.02 6.71 -28.28
C GLU A 274 -19.76 6.36 -29.09
N HIS A 275 -19.24 7.30 -29.90
CA HIS A 275 -18.00 7.13 -30.63
C HIS A 275 -16.77 7.09 -29.70
N ASP A 276 -16.73 7.95 -28.69
CA ASP A 276 -15.67 7.99 -27.67
C ASP A 276 -15.70 6.72 -26.83
N LEU A 277 -16.90 6.25 -26.43
CA LEU A 277 -17.09 5.03 -25.66
C LEU A 277 -16.76 3.78 -26.49
N ALA A 278 -17.07 3.78 -27.80
CA ALA A 278 -16.63 2.74 -28.72
C ALA A 278 -15.10 2.73 -28.86
N SER A 279 -14.47 3.90 -28.99
CA SER A 279 -13.01 4.05 -29.06
C SER A 279 -12.33 3.59 -27.77
N GLN A 280 -12.89 3.96 -26.61
CA GLN A 280 -12.39 3.55 -25.31
C GLN A 280 -12.57 2.04 -25.09
N ASN A 281 -13.70 1.47 -25.52
CA ASN A 281 -13.92 0.03 -25.50
C ASN A 281 -12.94 -0.72 -26.43
N GLN A 282 -12.63 -0.16 -27.59
CA GLN A 282 -11.62 -0.71 -28.49
C GLN A 282 -10.22 -0.65 -27.85
N LEU A 283 -9.85 0.46 -27.22
CA LEU A 283 -8.59 0.62 -26.51
C LEU A 283 -8.49 -0.37 -25.33
N ASN A 284 -9.55 -0.53 -24.55
CA ASN A 284 -9.61 -1.51 -23.47
C ASN A 284 -9.44 -2.94 -23.98
N ARG A 285 -10.10 -3.31 -25.09
CA ARG A 285 -9.90 -4.63 -25.72
C ARG A 285 -8.46 -4.83 -26.20
N GLN A 286 -7.83 -3.78 -26.75
CA GLN A 286 -6.42 -3.82 -27.15
C GLN A 286 -5.48 -4.00 -25.94
N LEU A 287 -5.71 -3.26 -24.86
CA LEU A 287 -4.93 -3.38 -23.61
C LEU A 287 -5.08 -4.75 -22.96
N ILE A 288 -6.31 -5.29 -22.92
CA ILE A 288 -6.57 -6.65 -22.44
C ILE A 288 -5.81 -7.66 -23.31
N GLY A 289 -5.85 -7.53 -24.64
CA GLY A 289 -5.09 -8.41 -25.53
C GLY A 289 -3.56 -8.29 -25.35
N GLN A 290 -3.04 -7.09 -25.09
CA GLN A 290 -1.63 -6.88 -24.78
C GLN A 290 -1.23 -7.51 -23.44
N LEU A 291 -2.07 -7.37 -22.42
CA LEU A 291 -1.86 -8.01 -21.11
C LEU A 291 -1.87 -9.53 -21.23
N ASP A 292 -2.82 -10.10 -21.97
CA ASP A 292 -2.91 -11.55 -22.18
C ASP A 292 -1.65 -12.09 -22.89
N GLN A 293 -1.14 -11.34 -23.87
CA GLN A 293 0.10 -11.67 -24.55
C GLN A 293 1.31 -11.59 -23.60
N GLN A 294 1.38 -10.58 -22.72
CA GLN A 294 2.45 -10.46 -21.73
C GLN A 294 2.42 -11.60 -20.72
N VAL A 295 1.23 -11.97 -20.22
CA VAL A 295 1.06 -13.11 -19.31
C VAL A 295 1.49 -14.40 -19.99
N SER A 296 1.05 -14.66 -21.23
CA SER A 296 1.47 -15.84 -22.00
C SER A 296 2.98 -15.91 -22.21
N ASN A 297 3.64 -14.76 -22.45
CA ASN A 297 5.10 -14.70 -22.58
C ASN A 297 5.81 -15.00 -21.26
N LEU A 298 5.30 -14.49 -20.13
CA LEU A 298 5.82 -14.79 -18.80
C LEU A 298 5.68 -16.27 -18.45
N ASP A 299 4.53 -16.88 -18.76
CA ASP A 299 4.30 -18.30 -18.51
C ASP A 299 5.27 -19.17 -19.34
N ARG A 300 5.49 -18.82 -20.62
CA ARG A 300 6.50 -19.49 -21.46
C ARG A 300 7.91 -19.33 -20.92
N ALA A 301 8.27 -18.13 -20.45
CA ALA A 301 9.59 -17.89 -19.86
C ALA A 301 9.80 -18.70 -18.57
N ASN A 302 8.79 -18.75 -17.70
CA ASN A 302 8.82 -19.56 -16.49
C ASN A 302 8.93 -21.05 -16.81
N ALA A 303 8.16 -21.56 -17.77
CA ALA A 303 8.26 -22.95 -18.20
C ALA A 303 9.65 -23.29 -18.78
N ALA A 304 10.22 -22.40 -19.60
CA ALA A 304 11.57 -22.57 -20.14
C ALA A 304 12.63 -22.57 -19.03
N LEU A 305 12.47 -21.72 -18.01
CA LEU A 305 13.40 -21.63 -16.88
C LEU A 305 13.32 -22.90 -16.01
N GLN A 306 12.12 -23.41 -15.75
CA GLN A 306 11.94 -24.70 -15.07
C GLN A 306 12.55 -25.86 -15.85
N GLU A 307 12.40 -25.88 -17.18
CA GLU A 307 13.00 -26.94 -18.00
C GLU A 307 14.53 -26.85 -18.03
N ALA A 308 15.09 -25.64 -18.14
CA ALA A 308 16.52 -25.41 -18.04
C ALA A 308 17.08 -25.88 -16.68
N GLN A 309 16.37 -25.60 -15.58
CA GLN A 309 16.74 -26.10 -14.25
C GLN A 309 16.68 -27.64 -14.17
N ARG A 310 15.65 -28.29 -14.73
CA ARG A 310 15.58 -29.75 -14.79
C ARG A 310 16.73 -30.35 -15.60
N ARG A 311 17.11 -29.73 -16.71
CA ARG A 311 18.26 -30.16 -17.52
C ARG A 311 19.57 -30.04 -16.74
N LEU A 312 19.81 -28.92 -16.07
CA LEU A 312 20.99 -28.74 -15.22
C LEU A 312 21.06 -29.78 -14.08
N LEU A 313 19.93 -30.13 -13.47
CA LEU A 313 19.87 -31.18 -12.47
C LEU A 313 20.21 -32.55 -13.07
N SER A 314 19.62 -32.88 -14.22
CA SER A 314 19.91 -34.14 -14.92
C SER A 314 21.35 -34.24 -15.40
N GLU A 315 21.95 -33.13 -15.87
CA GLU A 315 23.36 -33.08 -16.25
C GLU A 315 24.26 -33.26 -15.04
N ARG A 316 23.96 -32.61 -13.90
CA ARG A 316 24.69 -32.85 -12.65
C ARG A 316 24.53 -34.27 -12.11
N GLU A 317 23.35 -34.87 -12.25
CA GLU A 317 23.12 -36.28 -11.92
C GLU A 317 23.94 -37.21 -12.83
N GLY A 318 24.01 -36.86 -14.12
CA GLY A 318 24.82 -37.53 -15.14
C GLY A 318 26.32 -37.45 -14.83
N GLU A 319 26.83 -36.25 -14.55
CA GLU A 319 28.21 -36.03 -14.11
C GLU A 319 28.52 -36.81 -12.84
N ARG A 320 27.62 -36.81 -11.85
CA ARG A 320 27.77 -37.62 -10.63
C ARG A 320 27.84 -39.11 -10.93
N LYS A 321 27.08 -39.60 -11.91
CA LYS A 321 27.09 -41.01 -12.34
C LYS A 321 28.38 -41.36 -13.10
N VAL A 322 28.90 -40.44 -13.91
CA VAL A 322 30.20 -40.59 -14.60
C VAL A 322 31.34 -40.58 -13.59
N LEU A 323 31.37 -39.60 -12.69
CA LEU A 323 32.34 -39.52 -11.59
C LEU A 323 32.27 -40.76 -10.69
N ALA A 324 31.08 -41.26 -10.36
CA ALA A 324 30.93 -42.50 -9.59
C ALA A 324 31.51 -43.73 -10.32
N ARG A 325 31.42 -43.78 -11.66
CA ARG A 325 32.06 -44.83 -12.46
C ARG A 325 33.58 -44.69 -12.50
N GLU A 326 34.09 -43.50 -12.81
CA GLU A 326 35.54 -43.24 -12.84
C GLU A 326 36.19 -43.54 -11.48
N LEU A 327 35.49 -43.22 -10.39
CA LEU A 327 35.90 -43.56 -9.03
C LEU A 327 35.89 -45.07 -8.77
N HIS A 328 34.86 -45.80 -9.23
CA HIS A 328 34.79 -47.26 -9.10
C HIS A 328 35.90 -47.95 -9.91
N ASP A 329 36.19 -47.46 -11.11
CA ASP A 329 37.20 -48.02 -11.99
C ASP A 329 38.62 -47.78 -11.45
N GLN A 330 38.90 -46.58 -10.92
CA GLN A 330 40.20 -46.28 -10.28
C GLN A 330 40.42 -47.13 -9.02
N VAL A 331 39.40 -47.30 -8.18
CA VAL A 331 39.50 -48.14 -6.96
C VAL A 331 39.73 -49.61 -7.33
N ILE A 332 39.09 -50.12 -8.39
CA ILE A 332 39.36 -51.47 -8.90
C ILE A 332 40.80 -51.60 -9.36
N GLN A 333 41.32 -50.60 -10.08
CA GLN A 333 42.70 -50.61 -10.58
C GLN A 333 43.72 -50.63 -9.45
N ASP A 334 43.48 -49.82 -8.41
CA ASP A 334 44.31 -49.78 -7.20
C ASP A 334 44.25 -51.12 -6.42
N LEU A 335 43.07 -51.76 -6.33
CA LEU A 335 42.90 -53.09 -5.72
C LEU A 335 43.59 -54.21 -6.52
N VAL A 336 43.60 -54.12 -7.85
CA VAL A 336 44.32 -55.06 -8.71
C VAL A 336 45.83 -54.90 -8.53
N SER A 337 46.33 -53.67 -8.42
CA SER A 337 47.75 -53.41 -8.13
C SER A 337 48.16 -54.00 -6.78
N LEU A 338 47.33 -53.79 -5.74
CA LEU A 338 47.57 -54.38 -4.41
C LEU A 338 47.60 -55.92 -4.44
N ASN A 339 46.73 -56.58 -5.20
CA ASN A 339 46.78 -58.03 -5.37
C ASN A 339 48.09 -58.48 -6.04
N TYR A 340 48.57 -57.74 -7.04
CA TYR A 340 49.83 -58.04 -7.71
C TYR A 340 51.04 -57.87 -6.78
N ASP A 341 51.02 -56.84 -5.93
CA ASP A 341 52.05 -56.62 -4.91
C ASP A 341 52.05 -57.73 -3.85
N ILE A 342 50.87 -58.23 -3.46
CA ILE A 342 50.73 -59.39 -2.56
C ILE A 342 51.28 -60.67 -3.20
N ASP A 343 50.98 -60.93 -4.47
CA ASP A 343 51.50 -62.10 -5.20
C ASP A 343 53.02 -62.03 -5.41
N ASN A 344 53.58 -60.83 -5.65
CA ASN A 344 55.02 -60.61 -5.72
C ASN A 344 55.70 -60.89 -4.37
N LEU A 345 55.12 -60.42 -3.26
CA LEU A 345 55.63 -60.72 -1.90
C LEU A 345 55.60 -62.21 -1.59
N ARG A 346 54.59 -62.94 -2.08
CA ARG A 346 54.50 -64.39 -1.94
C ARG A 346 55.63 -65.13 -2.67
N SER A 347 56.22 -64.53 -3.71
CA SER A 347 57.36 -65.08 -4.43
C SER A 347 58.73 -64.76 -3.80
N GLN A 348 58.77 -63.86 -2.81
CA GLN A 348 59.99 -63.35 -2.16
C GLN A 348 60.16 -63.85 -0.71
N ILE A 349 59.43 -64.88 -0.31
CA ILE A 349 59.37 -65.43 1.07
C ILE A 349 60.74 -65.93 1.58
N ASP A 350 61.70 -66.19 0.68
CA ASP A 350 63.05 -66.68 1.04
C ASP A 350 64.03 -65.58 1.52
N ASP A 351 63.65 -64.28 1.44
CA ASP A 351 64.45 -63.15 1.94
C ASP A 351 63.65 -62.29 2.96
N PRO A 352 63.90 -62.44 4.28
CA PRO A 352 63.11 -61.80 5.33
C PRO A 352 63.22 -60.26 5.37
N GLU A 353 64.30 -59.65 4.87
CA GLU A 353 64.43 -58.18 4.81
C GLU A 353 63.58 -57.59 3.68
N GLN A 354 63.62 -58.20 2.49
CA GLN A 354 62.81 -57.76 1.35
C GLN A 354 61.32 -58.00 1.59
N ALA A 355 60.96 -59.11 2.22
CA ALA A 355 59.58 -59.40 2.60
C ALA A 355 59.03 -58.38 3.61
N SER A 356 59.85 -57.93 4.57
CA SER A 356 59.43 -56.90 5.55
C SER A 356 59.22 -55.53 4.90
N LEU A 357 60.11 -55.12 3.99
CA LEU A 357 59.99 -53.85 3.26
C LEU A 357 58.73 -53.81 2.38
N GLY A 358 58.48 -54.88 1.62
CA GLY A 358 57.27 -54.96 0.79
C GLY A 358 55.97 -55.01 1.63
N LEU A 359 55.99 -55.63 2.82
CA LEU A 359 54.84 -55.62 3.73
C LEU A 359 54.51 -54.22 4.27
N ASP A 360 55.52 -53.39 4.55
CA ASP A 360 55.30 -52.01 4.98
C ASP A 360 54.76 -51.14 3.85
N ASP A 361 55.28 -51.28 2.62
CA ASP A 361 54.77 -50.58 1.42
C ASP A 361 53.31 -50.96 1.10
N LEU A 362 52.97 -52.26 1.18
CA LEU A 362 51.59 -52.73 1.04
C LEU A 362 50.66 -52.10 2.07
N ARG A 363 51.11 -52.03 3.33
CA ARG A 363 50.31 -51.49 4.44
C ARG A 363 50.04 -50.00 4.25
N ASP A 364 51.01 -49.24 3.76
CA ASP A 364 50.85 -47.80 3.52
C ASP A 364 49.99 -47.52 2.27
N ASN A 365 50.11 -48.32 1.21
CA ASN A 365 49.20 -48.25 0.05
C ASN A 365 47.74 -48.54 0.44
N ILE A 366 47.49 -49.56 1.28
CA ILE A 366 46.15 -49.87 1.80
C ILE A 366 45.61 -48.72 2.66
N ARG A 367 46.42 -48.12 3.54
CA ARG A 367 45.99 -46.95 4.34
C ARG A 367 45.61 -45.77 3.47
N GLN A 368 46.40 -45.48 2.45
CA GLN A 368 46.15 -44.38 1.51
C GLN A 368 44.82 -44.60 0.77
N LEU A 369 44.60 -45.81 0.25
CA LEU A 369 43.38 -46.20 -0.46
C LEU A 369 42.14 -46.08 0.44
N VAL A 370 42.22 -46.59 1.68
CA VAL A 370 41.14 -46.46 2.68
C VAL A 370 40.86 -44.99 3.02
N SER A 371 41.88 -44.14 3.10
CA SER A 371 41.72 -42.71 3.35
C SER A 371 41.04 -41.98 2.19
N THR A 372 41.41 -42.31 0.95
CA THR A 372 40.86 -41.75 -0.29
C THR A 372 39.39 -42.15 -0.43
N VAL A 373 39.06 -43.43 -0.25
CA VAL A 373 37.68 -43.93 -0.29
C VAL A 373 36.83 -43.28 0.82
N ARG A 374 37.35 -43.15 2.05
CA ARG A 374 36.62 -42.53 3.16
C ARG A 374 36.38 -41.03 2.94
N ALA A 375 37.33 -40.31 2.34
CA ALA A 375 37.18 -38.89 1.99
C ALA A 375 36.15 -38.67 0.86
N ILE A 376 36.11 -39.58 -0.11
CA ILE A 376 35.20 -39.53 -1.26
C ILE A 376 33.77 -39.92 -0.84
N CYS A 377 33.60 -41.00 -0.06
CA CYS A 377 32.31 -41.40 0.51
C CYS A 377 31.74 -40.34 1.47
N GLY A 378 32.59 -39.62 2.20
CA GLY A 378 32.17 -38.51 3.07
C GLY A 378 31.51 -37.34 2.33
N ASN A 379 31.78 -37.16 1.04
CA ASN A 379 31.25 -36.06 0.24
C ASN A 379 30.00 -36.42 -0.58
N LEU A 380 29.88 -37.68 -1.02
CA LEU A 380 28.86 -38.06 -2.02
C LEU A 380 27.58 -38.69 -1.46
N ARG A 381 27.59 -39.53 -0.41
CA ARG A 381 26.39 -40.13 0.22
C ARG A 381 26.82 -40.96 1.44
N PRO A 382 26.27 -40.78 2.66
CA PRO A 382 26.59 -41.67 3.78
C PRO A 382 25.90 -43.04 3.59
N PRO A 383 26.65 -44.17 3.62
CA PRO A 383 26.08 -45.52 3.44
C PRO A 383 25.22 -46.00 4.63
N THR A 384 25.15 -45.22 5.72
CA THR A 384 24.36 -45.53 6.92
C THR A 384 22.87 -45.28 6.75
N ILE A 385 22.45 -44.41 5.82
CA ILE A 385 21.03 -44.14 5.56
C ILE A 385 20.35 -45.39 4.96
N ASP A 386 21.03 -46.08 4.04
CA ASP A 386 20.47 -47.21 3.30
C ASP A 386 20.31 -48.50 4.14
N SER A 387 20.96 -48.58 5.32
CA SER A 387 20.99 -49.80 6.17
C SER A 387 20.30 -49.64 7.53
N LEU A 388 20.25 -48.43 8.10
CA LEU A 388 19.77 -48.16 9.46
C LEU A 388 18.78 -46.98 9.55
N GLY A 389 18.47 -46.33 8.41
CA GLY A 389 17.56 -45.19 8.34
C GLY A 389 18.17 -43.85 8.77
N VAL A 390 17.44 -42.77 8.48
CA VAL A 390 17.90 -41.38 8.70
C VAL A 390 18.25 -41.08 10.16
N ASN A 391 17.55 -41.67 11.13
CA ASN A 391 17.79 -41.46 12.55
C ASN A 391 19.19 -41.95 12.98
N ALA A 392 19.56 -43.18 12.60
CA ALA A 392 20.87 -43.74 12.93
C ALA A 392 22.01 -42.96 12.24
N ALA A 393 21.79 -42.53 11.00
CA ALA A 393 22.76 -41.71 10.27
C ALA A 393 22.99 -40.34 10.94
N ILE A 394 21.93 -39.66 11.37
CA ILE A 394 22.01 -38.40 12.12
C ILE A 394 22.74 -38.61 13.45
N GLN A 395 22.34 -39.61 14.24
CA GLN A 395 22.97 -39.92 15.53
C GLN A 395 24.47 -40.21 15.41
N SER A 396 24.88 -40.95 14.37
CA SER A 396 26.30 -41.22 14.11
C SER A 396 27.04 -39.94 13.72
N PHE A 397 26.52 -39.19 12.74
CA PHE A 397 27.16 -37.97 12.25
C PHE A 397 27.33 -36.92 13.36
N VAL A 398 26.30 -36.74 14.19
CA VAL A 398 26.31 -35.76 15.27
C VAL A 398 27.29 -36.13 16.37
N ARG A 399 27.41 -37.42 16.74
CA ARG A 399 28.43 -37.88 17.71
C ARG A 399 29.84 -37.60 17.21
N ASP A 400 30.12 -37.93 15.96
CA ASP A 400 31.41 -37.64 15.32
C ASP A 400 31.69 -36.15 15.22
N TRP A 401 30.68 -35.35 14.88
CA TRP A 401 30.81 -33.90 14.78
C TRP A 401 31.02 -33.25 16.17
N SER A 402 30.32 -33.70 17.20
CA SER A 402 30.44 -33.18 18.57
C SER A 402 31.83 -33.47 19.15
N SER A 403 32.34 -34.69 18.99
CA SER A 403 33.69 -35.07 19.43
C SER A 403 34.80 -34.23 18.76
N ARG A 404 34.64 -33.89 17.47
CA ARG A 404 35.62 -33.09 16.72
C ARG A 404 35.53 -31.59 16.97
N SER A 405 34.32 -31.08 17.22
CA SER A 405 34.09 -29.64 17.41
C SER A 405 34.20 -29.20 18.87
N GLY A 406 34.02 -30.12 19.82
CA GLY A 406 33.95 -29.81 21.25
C GLY A 406 32.63 -29.15 21.69
N ILE A 407 31.63 -29.07 20.80
CA ILE A 407 30.32 -28.46 21.07
C ILE A 407 29.34 -29.57 21.49
N GLU A 408 28.62 -29.36 22.59
CA GLU A 408 27.61 -30.31 23.07
C GLU A 408 26.39 -30.32 22.15
N VAL A 409 25.93 -31.50 21.72
CA VAL A 409 24.74 -31.63 20.87
C VAL A 409 23.65 -32.40 21.61
N GLN A 410 22.48 -31.77 21.74
CA GLN A 410 21.27 -32.41 22.26
C GLN A 410 20.40 -32.85 21.08
N LEU A 411 20.17 -34.16 20.96
CA LEU A 411 19.36 -34.76 19.89
C LEU A 411 18.01 -35.23 20.43
N ASP A 412 16.96 -34.90 19.69
CA ASP A 412 15.57 -35.27 19.96
C ASP A 412 14.92 -35.74 18.67
N LEU A 413 14.93 -37.05 18.42
CA LEU A 413 14.42 -37.67 17.19
C LEU A 413 13.17 -38.47 17.52
N ASP A 414 12.15 -38.38 16.67
CA ASP A 414 10.95 -39.22 16.77
C ASP A 414 11.33 -40.71 16.58
N ASP A 415 10.86 -41.58 17.47
CA ASP A 415 11.14 -43.02 17.40
C ASP A 415 10.34 -43.70 16.26
N ASP A 416 9.15 -43.18 15.93
CA ASP A 416 8.22 -43.68 14.90
C ASP A 416 8.21 -42.81 13.62
N LEU A 417 9.38 -42.36 13.17
CA LEU A 417 9.52 -41.80 11.82
C LEU A 417 9.23 -42.93 10.80
N GLU A 418 7.95 -43.10 10.41
CA GLU A 418 7.53 -43.94 9.28
C GLU A 418 8.46 -43.68 8.08
N ARG A 419 8.82 -44.72 7.32
CA ARG A 419 9.74 -44.65 6.17
C ARG A 419 9.43 -43.41 5.32
N LEU A 420 10.24 -42.36 5.52
CA LEU A 420 10.11 -41.14 4.75
C LEU A 420 10.50 -41.45 3.31
N PRO A 421 9.89 -40.78 2.32
CA PRO A 421 10.41 -40.79 0.96
C PRO A 421 11.92 -40.49 0.93
N GLU A 422 12.69 -41.25 0.13
CA GLU A 422 14.17 -41.17 0.07
C GLU A 422 14.68 -39.73 -0.08
N MET A 423 13.98 -38.93 -0.90
CA MET A 423 14.29 -37.50 -1.11
C MET A 423 14.22 -36.66 0.17
N LEU A 424 13.32 -36.99 1.10
CA LEU A 424 13.15 -36.27 2.37
C LEU A 424 14.18 -36.68 3.41
N GLU A 425 14.57 -37.94 3.45
CA GLU A 425 15.65 -38.42 4.33
C GLU A 425 16.98 -37.73 3.98
N ILE A 426 17.31 -37.69 2.69
CA ILE A 426 18.51 -37.03 2.17
C ILE A 426 18.46 -35.53 2.45
N SER A 427 17.30 -34.90 2.22
CA SER A 427 17.11 -33.46 2.46
C SER A 427 17.28 -33.12 3.95
N ALA A 428 16.65 -33.88 4.85
CA ALA A 428 16.77 -33.71 6.30
C ALA A 428 18.22 -33.82 6.77
N PHE A 429 18.92 -34.88 6.35
CA PHE A 429 20.32 -35.09 6.70
C PHE A 429 21.22 -33.95 6.21
N ARG A 430 21.06 -33.53 4.94
CA ARG A 430 21.87 -32.43 4.36
C ARG A 430 21.61 -31.08 5.04
N MET A 431 20.39 -30.81 5.47
CA MET A 431 20.07 -29.60 6.24
C MET A 431 20.71 -29.63 7.63
N ILE A 432 20.73 -30.80 8.30
CA ILE A 432 21.45 -30.95 9.57
C ILE A 432 22.95 -30.73 9.40
N GLN A 433 23.56 -31.29 8.35
CA GLN A 433 24.99 -31.09 8.06
C GLN A 433 25.33 -29.61 7.84
N GLU A 434 24.56 -28.93 7.01
CA GLU A 434 24.77 -27.51 6.72
C GLU A 434 24.53 -26.66 7.98
N GLY A 435 23.56 -27.02 8.82
CA GLY A 435 23.22 -26.30 10.04
C GLY A 435 24.35 -26.38 11.06
N LEU A 436 24.86 -27.58 11.29
CA LEU A 436 26.02 -27.80 12.16
C LEU A 436 27.29 -27.14 11.61
N SER A 437 27.50 -27.14 10.29
CA SER A 437 28.59 -26.40 9.66
C SER A 437 28.52 -24.90 9.97
N ASN A 438 27.32 -24.31 9.90
CA ASN A 438 27.09 -22.90 10.22
C ASN A 438 27.31 -22.60 11.71
N VAL A 439 26.86 -23.49 12.61
CA VAL A 439 27.11 -23.35 14.06
C VAL A 439 28.61 -23.31 14.35
N ARG A 440 29.39 -24.23 13.79
CA ARG A 440 30.84 -24.28 13.99
C ARG A 440 31.55 -23.04 13.46
N LYS A 441 31.18 -22.59 12.25
CA LYS A 441 31.89 -21.50 11.56
C LYS A 441 31.51 -20.12 12.09
N HIS A 442 30.27 -19.94 12.54
CA HIS A 442 29.71 -18.60 12.74
C HIS A 442 29.14 -18.38 14.15
N ALA A 443 28.56 -19.39 14.81
CA ALA A 443 27.73 -19.16 16.00
C ALA A 443 28.52 -18.88 17.31
N GLN A 444 29.77 -19.33 17.47
CA GLN A 444 30.47 -19.34 18.78
C GLN A 444 29.63 -20.01 19.90
N ALA A 445 28.86 -21.04 19.53
CA ALA A 445 28.00 -21.76 20.45
C ALA A 445 28.79 -22.78 21.27
N THR A 446 28.34 -23.05 22.49
CA THR A 446 28.82 -24.16 23.33
C THR A 446 27.86 -25.35 23.31
N LYS A 447 26.60 -25.11 22.93
CA LYS A 447 25.56 -26.14 22.83
C LYS A 447 24.63 -25.90 21.64
N VAL A 448 24.24 -26.97 20.97
CA VAL A 448 23.22 -26.96 19.92
C VAL A 448 22.17 -28.06 20.17
N GLY A 449 20.90 -27.72 19.99
CA GLY A 449 19.78 -28.64 20.00
C GLY A 449 19.33 -28.94 18.58
N ILE A 450 19.12 -30.21 18.27
CA ILE A 450 18.53 -30.66 17.00
C ILE A 450 17.30 -31.51 17.34
N SER A 451 16.15 -31.15 16.76
CA SER A 451 14.95 -31.98 16.82
C SER A 451 14.42 -32.30 15.44
N LEU A 452 13.99 -33.55 15.25
CA LEU A 452 13.34 -34.02 14.03
C LEU A 452 12.07 -34.78 14.42
N ARG A 453 10.91 -34.20 14.14
CA ARG A 453 9.60 -34.71 14.57
C ARG A 453 8.62 -34.76 13.41
N THR A 454 7.73 -35.74 13.42
CA THR A 454 6.59 -35.78 12.50
C THR A 454 5.34 -35.24 13.19
N THR A 455 4.47 -34.57 12.45
CA THR A 455 3.20 -34.05 12.97
C THR A 455 2.02 -34.83 12.39
N ALA A 456 0.88 -34.81 13.09
CA ALA A 456 -0.36 -35.46 12.66
C ALA A 456 -0.87 -35.00 11.27
N ARG A 457 -0.37 -33.87 10.75
CA ARG A 457 -0.67 -33.34 9.42
C ARG A 457 0.33 -33.78 8.34
N ARG A 458 1.12 -34.85 8.58
CA ARG A 458 2.13 -35.37 7.64
C ARG A 458 3.13 -34.29 7.22
N THR A 459 3.61 -33.56 8.21
CA THR A 459 4.65 -32.54 8.03
C THR A 459 5.84 -32.93 8.90
N LEU A 460 7.02 -32.97 8.29
CA LEU A 460 8.30 -33.15 8.96
C LEU A 460 8.76 -31.79 9.49
N LEU A 461 9.00 -31.71 10.79
CA LEU A 461 9.52 -30.53 11.47
C LEU A 461 10.96 -30.80 11.90
N LEU A 462 11.90 -30.06 11.31
CA LEU A 462 13.31 -30.04 11.69
C LEU A 462 13.62 -28.70 12.35
N THR A 463 14.11 -28.74 13.59
CA THR A 463 14.56 -27.55 14.31
C THR A 463 16.02 -27.68 14.71
N ILE A 464 16.82 -26.66 14.41
CA ILE A 464 18.23 -26.54 14.84
C ILE A 464 18.36 -25.24 15.63
N ALA A 465 18.74 -25.34 16.91
CA ALA A 465 18.81 -24.21 17.81
C ALA A 465 20.17 -24.15 18.53
N ASP A 466 20.91 -23.06 18.39
CA ASP A 466 22.17 -22.84 19.10
C ASP A 466 22.05 -21.81 20.23
N ASN A 467 23.04 -21.77 21.12
CA ASN A 467 23.14 -20.80 22.22
C ASN A 467 24.22 -19.72 21.98
N GLY A 468 24.60 -19.50 20.73
CA GLY A 468 25.67 -18.59 20.33
C GLY A 468 25.26 -17.11 20.32
N ARG A 469 25.93 -16.33 19.47
CA ARG A 469 25.78 -14.86 19.38
C ARG A 469 24.56 -14.38 18.57
N GLY A 470 23.84 -15.25 17.88
CA GLY A 470 22.70 -14.89 17.01
C GLY A 470 23.10 -13.98 15.83
N LEU A 471 22.12 -13.44 15.11
CA LEU A 471 22.31 -12.47 14.01
C LEU A 471 22.00 -11.03 14.46
N GLN A 472 22.85 -10.06 14.11
CA GLN A 472 22.77 -8.67 14.60
C GLN A 472 21.70 -7.78 13.91
N ALA A 473 21.10 -8.21 12.81
CA ALA A 473 20.16 -7.40 11.99
C ALA A 473 18.80 -8.08 11.81
N GLU A 474 17.77 -7.31 11.38
CA GLU A 474 16.49 -7.86 10.91
C GLU A 474 16.76 -8.91 9.83
N ILE A 475 16.21 -10.11 10.03
CA ILE A 475 16.54 -11.31 9.26
C ILE A 475 15.85 -11.21 7.89
N ASN A 476 16.53 -10.59 6.93
CA ASN A 476 16.16 -10.62 5.52
C ASN A 476 17.11 -11.54 4.75
N LEU A 477 16.59 -12.67 4.26
CA LEU A 477 17.34 -13.68 3.50
C LEU A 477 18.07 -13.09 2.29
N ALA A 478 17.49 -12.08 1.63
CA ALA A 478 18.13 -11.40 0.50
C ALA A 478 19.31 -10.50 0.93
N ALA A 479 19.26 -9.92 2.13
CA ALA A 479 20.34 -9.11 2.69
C ALA A 479 21.49 -9.99 3.21
N LEU A 480 21.18 -11.20 3.71
CA LEU A 480 22.16 -12.17 4.21
C LEU A 480 23.06 -12.76 3.10
N ALA A 481 22.56 -12.86 1.86
CA ALA A 481 23.34 -13.26 0.69
C ALA A 481 24.49 -12.27 0.41
N ASN A 482 24.22 -10.97 0.51
CA ASN A 482 25.23 -9.91 0.33
C ASN A 482 26.28 -9.86 1.45
N ALA A 483 25.98 -10.44 2.62
CA ALA A 483 26.89 -10.53 3.76
C ALA A 483 27.71 -11.84 3.80
N GLY A 484 27.64 -12.68 2.75
CA GLY A 484 28.43 -13.89 2.62
C GLY A 484 27.86 -15.13 3.34
N HIS A 485 26.61 -15.09 3.79
CA HIS A 485 25.94 -16.21 4.48
C HIS A 485 25.26 -17.18 3.49
N TYR A 486 26.00 -17.68 2.50
CA TYR A 486 25.48 -18.55 1.43
C TYR A 486 24.89 -19.88 1.92
N GLY A 487 25.31 -20.38 3.10
CA GLY A 487 24.80 -21.63 3.67
C GLY A 487 23.31 -21.59 4.05
N LEU A 488 22.81 -20.46 4.55
CA LEU A 488 21.40 -20.28 4.91
C LEU A 488 20.52 -20.09 3.66
N LEU A 489 21.04 -19.46 2.62
CA LEU A 489 20.37 -19.34 1.31
C LEU A 489 20.24 -20.71 0.63
N GLY A 490 21.31 -21.49 0.61
CA GLY A 490 21.27 -22.85 0.07
C GLY A 490 20.35 -23.80 0.86
N MET A 491 20.10 -23.54 2.14
CA MET A 491 19.04 -24.23 2.90
C MET A 491 17.65 -23.78 2.46
N SER A 492 17.40 -22.47 2.36
CA SER A 492 16.08 -21.96 1.99
C SER A 492 15.66 -22.39 0.58
N GLU A 493 16.60 -22.42 -0.37
CA GLU A 493 16.37 -22.94 -1.72
C GLU A 493 16.02 -24.45 -1.70
N ARG A 494 16.74 -25.25 -0.91
CA ARG A 494 16.45 -26.70 -0.77
C ARG A 494 15.08 -26.96 -0.14
N VAL A 495 14.70 -26.18 0.87
CA VAL A 495 13.38 -26.28 1.51
C VAL A 495 12.27 -25.90 0.53
N ALA A 496 12.47 -24.87 -0.29
CA ALA A 496 11.51 -24.47 -1.33
C ALA A 496 11.31 -25.57 -2.40
N LEU A 497 12.37 -26.28 -2.78
CA LEU A 497 12.32 -27.37 -3.77
C LEU A 497 11.46 -28.56 -3.32
N VAL A 498 11.37 -28.80 -2.01
CA VAL A 498 10.52 -29.86 -1.42
C VAL A 498 9.15 -29.32 -0.95
N GLY A 499 8.79 -28.09 -1.33
CA GLY A 499 7.52 -27.47 -0.96
C GLY A 499 7.39 -27.11 0.53
N GLY A 500 8.50 -27.00 1.24
CA GLY A 500 8.54 -26.68 2.66
C GLY A 500 8.62 -25.17 2.96
N ARG A 501 8.57 -24.83 4.25
CA ARG A 501 8.78 -23.47 4.77
C ARG A 501 10.03 -23.43 5.62
N PHE A 502 10.82 -22.37 5.44
CA PHE A 502 12.03 -22.10 6.21
C PHE A 502 11.85 -20.81 7.02
N ARG A 503 12.07 -20.89 8.33
CA ARG A 503 12.05 -19.74 9.23
C ARG A 503 13.35 -19.67 10.02
N VAL A 504 13.83 -18.44 10.22
CA VAL A 504 15.04 -18.17 10.99
C VAL A 504 14.71 -17.05 11.96
N HIS A 505 15.00 -17.26 13.25
CA HIS A 505 14.76 -16.26 14.27
C HIS A 505 15.81 -16.30 15.39
N ASN A 506 16.08 -15.14 16.00
CA ASN A 506 17.00 -15.04 17.13
C ASN A 506 16.32 -15.47 18.43
N ARG A 507 17.08 -16.11 19.31
CA ARG A 507 16.61 -16.48 20.66
C ARG A 507 16.75 -15.30 21.62
N ALA A 508 15.78 -15.13 22.52
CA ALA A 508 15.72 -14.02 23.49
C ALA A 508 16.91 -13.94 24.49
N GLY A 509 17.76 -14.98 24.55
CA GLY A 509 18.95 -15.05 25.42
C GLY A 509 20.27 -15.20 24.66
N GLY A 510 20.30 -14.94 23.35
CA GLY A 510 21.44 -15.25 22.48
C GLY A 510 21.29 -16.60 21.78
N GLY A 511 21.61 -16.64 20.48
CA GLY A 511 21.58 -17.83 19.64
C GLY A 511 20.59 -17.72 18.48
N LEU A 512 20.69 -18.64 17.53
CA LEU A 512 19.83 -18.71 16.35
C LEU A 512 18.96 -19.98 16.40
N ILE A 513 17.72 -19.85 15.93
CA ILE A 513 16.80 -20.98 15.72
C ILE A 513 16.46 -21.04 14.23
N LEU A 514 16.72 -22.20 13.64
CA LEU A 514 16.31 -22.58 12.30
C LEU A 514 15.14 -23.55 12.40
N GLU A 515 13.99 -23.18 11.86
CA GLU A 515 12.80 -24.03 11.77
C GLU A 515 12.50 -24.36 10.31
N ILE A 516 12.39 -25.65 10.03
CA ILE A 516 12.12 -26.20 8.70
C ILE A 516 10.86 -27.07 8.78
N GLU A 517 9.83 -26.70 8.04
CA GLU A 517 8.58 -27.46 7.92
C GLU A 517 8.48 -28.03 6.50
N ILE A 518 8.41 -29.35 6.33
CA ILE A 518 8.27 -29.97 5.00
C ILE A 518 7.04 -30.88 4.96
N PRO A 519 6.02 -30.57 4.13
CA PRO A 519 4.87 -31.45 3.94
C PRO A 519 5.27 -32.69 3.14
N TYR A 520 4.75 -33.86 3.49
CA TYR A 520 4.98 -35.09 2.74
C TYR A 520 3.73 -35.96 2.62
N GLN A 521 3.66 -36.77 1.56
CA GLN A 521 2.67 -37.82 1.40
C GLN A 521 3.35 -39.16 1.66
N PRO A 522 2.77 -40.06 2.49
CA PRO A 522 3.31 -41.40 2.67
C PRO A 522 3.27 -42.15 1.33
N LEU A 523 4.26 -43.03 1.15
CA LEU A 523 4.38 -43.95 0.01
C LEU A 523 3.22 -44.94 -0.07
#